data_AF-A0A3A8STR9-F1
#
_entry.id   AF-A0A3A8STR9-F1
#
_cell.length_a   1.000
_cell.length_b   1.000
_cell.length_c   1.000
_cell.angle_alpha   90.00
_cell.angle_beta   90.00
_cell.angle_gamma   90.00
#
_symmetry.space_group_name_H-M   'P 1'
#
loop_
_entity.id
_entity.type
_entity.pdbx_description
1 polymer ?
#
loop_
_entity_poly.entity_id
_entity_poly.type
_entity_poly.pdbx_seq_one_letter_code
_entity_poly.pdbx_strand_id
1 'polypeptide(L)'
;MKPPGEGLEKPWNDFEPSLHFAYTVTNNFTDYIKTYVSGCTLDVNQNHFNDSRVIVATELVRIGKLGCRVRVLYTDMDAGIKTKLTGAKNITLRQLYDVSANNVKTSDGTPREVLTHSKHFVYSGNFNGTVRKMVLTGSHNLSKNSLRYNDENLVKFYSDALWQAYHDNFEKGWAQSLNDG
;
A
#
# COMPACT_ATOMS: atom_id res chain seq x y z
N MET A 1 -8.52 -57.86 -20.77
CA MET A 1 -8.13 -57.19 -19.51
C MET A 1 -7.23 -56.01 -19.86
N LYS A 2 -7.71 -54.79 -19.61
CA LYS A 2 -7.03 -53.51 -19.85
C LYS A 2 -6.73 -52.89 -18.48
N PRO A 3 -5.56 -52.28 -18.24
CA PRO A 3 -5.24 -51.71 -16.93
C PRO A 3 -6.16 -50.52 -16.59
N PRO A 4 -6.45 -50.28 -15.30
CA PRO A 4 -7.30 -49.17 -14.88
C PRO A 4 -6.49 -47.86 -14.74
N GLY A 5 -7.06 -46.75 -15.24
CA GLY A 5 -6.78 -45.42 -14.73
C GLY A 5 -5.94 -44.46 -15.58
N GLU A 6 -6.32 -44.22 -16.84
CA GLU A 6 -6.05 -42.91 -17.46
C GLU A 6 -7.10 -41.92 -16.93
N GLY A 7 -6.77 -41.25 -15.83
CA GLY A 7 -7.44 -40.01 -15.46
C GLY A 7 -7.00 -38.94 -16.44
N LEU A 8 -7.94 -38.43 -17.23
CA LEU A 8 -7.75 -37.33 -18.18
C LEU A 8 -7.05 -36.15 -17.48
N GLU A 9 -5.75 -35.97 -17.71
CA GLU A 9 -5.08 -34.70 -17.45
C GLU A 9 -5.73 -33.67 -18.36
N LYS A 10 -6.51 -32.76 -17.77
CA LYS A 10 -6.99 -31.59 -18.48
C LYS A 10 -5.78 -30.72 -18.86
N PRO A 11 -5.71 -30.21 -20.10
CA PRO A 11 -4.64 -29.32 -20.51
C PRO A 11 -4.64 -28.06 -19.63
N TRP A 12 -3.44 -27.53 -19.38
CA TRP A 12 -3.13 -26.35 -18.56
C TRP A 12 -3.82 -25.03 -18.99
N ASN A 13 -4.74 -25.07 -19.95
CA ASN A 13 -5.37 -23.91 -20.56
C ASN A 13 -6.84 -23.68 -20.15
N ASP A 14 -7.44 -24.55 -19.32
CA ASP A 14 -8.85 -24.42 -18.90
C ASP A 14 -9.05 -23.78 -17.51
N PHE A 15 -8.03 -23.10 -16.97
CA PHE A 15 -8.28 -22.10 -15.93
C PHE A 15 -8.84 -20.85 -16.58
N GLU A 16 -10.16 -20.81 -16.78
CA GLU A 16 -10.90 -19.55 -16.78
C GLU A 16 -10.48 -18.79 -15.52
N PRO A 17 -9.68 -17.70 -15.64
CA PRO A 17 -9.21 -17.00 -14.47
C PRO A 17 -10.40 -16.18 -14.01
N SER A 18 -11.20 -16.77 -13.12
CA SER A 18 -11.97 -15.96 -12.19
C SER A 18 -11.00 -14.89 -11.66
N LEU A 19 -11.41 -13.63 -11.78
CA LEU A 19 -10.65 -12.40 -11.51
C LEU A 19 -10.02 -12.30 -10.10
N HIS A 20 -10.03 -13.38 -9.32
CA HIS A 20 -9.45 -13.50 -7.99
C HIS A 20 -7.99 -13.97 -7.97
N PHE A 21 -7.47 -14.64 -9.01
CA PHE A 21 -6.17 -15.31 -8.90
C PHE A 21 -4.93 -14.54 -9.39
N ALA A 22 -5.09 -13.29 -9.89
CA ALA A 22 -3.96 -12.52 -10.42
C ALA A 22 -3.32 -11.53 -9.41
N TYR A 23 -3.75 -11.50 -8.15
CA TYR A 23 -3.60 -10.32 -7.31
C TYR A 23 -3.05 -10.63 -5.89
N THR A 24 -1.89 -10.06 -5.55
CA THR A 24 -1.04 -10.46 -4.41
C THR A 24 -1.39 -9.86 -3.04
N VAL A 25 -0.61 -10.25 -2.01
CA VAL A 25 -0.69 -9.96 -0.55
C VAL A 25 -1.26 -8.59 -0.16
N THR A 26 -1.00 -7.51 -0.89
CA THR A 26 -1.57 -6.18 -0.57
C THR A 26 -3.08 -6.12 -0.79
N ASN A 27 -3.61 -6.81 -1.81
CA ASN A 27 -5.05 -6.92 -2.02
C ASN A 27 -5.70 -7.70 -0.87
N ASN A 28 -5.08 -8.82 -0.46
CA ASN A 28 -5.52 -9.55 0.72
C ASN A 28 -5.57 -8.68 1.98
N PHE A 29 -4.71 -7.66 2.13
CA PHE A 29 -4.81 -6.76 3.28
C PHE A 29 -6.01 -5.82 3.18
N THR A 30 -6.17 -5.11 2.07
CA THR A 30 -7.26 -4.13 1.92
C THR A 30 -8.65 -4.78 1.85
N ASP A 31 -8.72 -6.01 1.36
CA ASP A 31 -9.98 -6.75 1.17
C ASP A 31 -10.71 -7.03 2.49
N TYR A 32 -10.00 -7.12 3.62
CA TYR A 32 -10.63 -7.32 4.94
C TYR A 32 -11.13 -6.02 5.60
N ILE A 33 -10.88 -4.86 4.98
CA ILE A 33 -11.36 -3.55 5.45
C ILE A 33 -12.68 -3.25 4.73
N LYS A 34 -13.78 -3.79 5.26
CA LYS A 34 -15.13 -3.68 4.65
C LYS A 34 -16.11 -2.83 5.45
N THR A 35 -15.85 -2.64 6.74
CA THR A 35 -16.78 -1.97 7.67
C THR A 35 -16.11 -0.74 8.27
N TYR A 36 -16.79 0.39 8.20
CA TYR A 36 -16.35 1.59 8.90
C TYR A 36 -16.66 1.50 10.39
N VAL A 37 -15.73 2.01 11.20
CA VAL A 37 -15.91 2.29 12.62
C VAL A 37 -15.33 3.67 12.92
N SER A 38 -15.85 4.33 13.96
CA SER A 38 -15.33 5.64 14.38
C SER A 38 -13.82 5.58 14.64
N GLY A 39 -13.09 6.57 14.14
CA GLY A 39 -11.62 6.61 14.26
C GLY A 39 -10.86 5.72 13.27
N CYS A 40 -11.51 5.22 12.21
CA CYS A 40 -10.83 4.42 11.19
C CYS A 40 -9.73 5.22 10.46
N THR A 41 -8.50 4.73 10.50
CA THR A 41 -7.35 5.34 9.82
C THR A 41 -6.54 4.32 9.02
N LEU A 42 -6.00 4.77 7.89
CA LEU A 42 -5.05 4.03 7.07
C LEU A 42 -3.94 4.97 6.58
N ASP A 43 -2.73 4.78 7.10
CA ASP A 43 -1.56 5.49 6.62
C ASP A 43 -0.72 4.55 5.75
N VAL A 44 -0.35 5.01 4.56
CA VAL A 44 0.39 4.23 3.55
C VAL A 44 1.67 4.94 3.21
N ASN A 45 2.81 4.31 3.46
CA ASN A 45 4.12 4.83 3.06
C ASN A 45 4.72 3.93 1.98
N GLN A 46 5.15 4.50 0.85
CA GLN A 46 5.76 3.78 -0.26
C GLN A 46 6.90 4.57 -0.91
N ASN A 47 8.01 3.92 -1.24
CA ASN A 47 9.02 4.58 -2.09
C ASN A 47 8.49 4.75 -3.52
N HIS A 48 8.03 3.65 -4.13
CA HIS A 48 7.42 3.67 -5.47
C HIS A 48 5.99 3.12 -5.45
N PHE A 49 5.08 3.85 -6.10
CA PHE A 49 3.72 3.40 -6.37
C PHE A 49 3.34 3.63 -7.83
N ASN A 50 3.39 2.56 -8.63
CA ASN A 50 3.30 2.66 -10.08
C ASN A 50 1.98 2.09 -10.64
N ASP A 51 1.68 2.40 -11.90
CA ASP A 51 0.38 2.13 -12.53
C ASP A 51 0.03 0.63 -12.62
N SER A 52 1.04 -0.25 -12.59
CA SER A 52 0.81 -1.69 -12.55
C SER A 52 0.08 -2.16 -11.27
N ARG A 53 0.01 -1.31 -10.26
CA ARG A 53 -0.67 -1.55 -8.98
C ARG A 53 -1.91 -0.68 -8.78
N VAL A 54 -2.54 -0.22 -9.87
CA VAL A 54 -3.80 0.57 -9.84
C VAL A 54 -4.91 -0.07 -8.99
N ILE A 55 -4.92 -1.40 -8.86
CA ILE A 55 -5.87 -2.10 -8.00
C ILE A 55 -5.74 -1.69 -6.52
N VAL A 56 -4.52 -1.46 -6.03
CA VAL A 56 -4.30 -0.98 -4.66
C VAL A 56 -4.86 0.43 -4.51
N ALA A 57 -4.66 1.29 -5.50
CA ALA A 57 -5.23 2.65 -5.50
C ALA A 57 -6.78 2.62 -5.52
N THR A 58 -7.38 1.67 -6.23
CA THR A 58 -8.83 1.40 -6.16
C THR A 58 -9.29 1.05 -4.77
N GLU A 59 -8.57 0.18 -4.08
CA GLU A 59 -8.91 -0.19 -2.71
C GLU A 59 -8.74 0.97 -1.72
N LEU A 60 -7.71 1.81 -1.87
CA LEU A 60 -7.56 3.03 -1.05
C LEU A 60 -8.76 3.98 -1.24
N VAL A 61 -9.19 4.22 -2.50
CA VAL A 61 -10.40 5.01 -2.78
C VAL A 61 -11.64 4.39 -2.16
N ARG A 62 -11.80 3.07 -2.23
CA ARG A 62 -12.92 2.36 -1.60
C ARG A 62 -12.91 2.56 -0.08
N ILE A 63 -11.76 2.42 0.57
CA ILE A 63 -11.59 2.60 2.02
C ILE A 63 -11.85 4.06 2.43
N GLY A 64 -11.38 5.04 1.66
CA GLY A 64 -11.70 6.46 1.87
C GLY A 64 -13.21 6.72 1.78
N LYS A 65 -13.88 6.15 0.77
CA LYS A 65 -15.34 6.22 0.60
C LYS A 65 -16.12 5.54 1.74
N LEU A 66 -15.58 4.49 2.35
CA LEU A 66 -16.18 3.88 3.55
C LEU A 66 -16.24 4.86 4.74
N GLY A 67 -15.34 5.85 4.78
CA GLY A 67 -15.28 6.84 5.86
C GLY A 67 -13.95 6.89 6.60
N CYS A 68 -13.01 5.99 6.29
CA CYS A 68 -11.69 5.98 6.91
C CYS A 68 -10.86 7.16 6.41
N ARG A 69 -10.05 7.77 7.29
CA ARG A 69 -9.02 8.74 6.89
C ARG A 69 -7.85 7.97 6.26
N VAL A 70 -7.55 8.24 4.99
CA VAL A 70 -6.44 7.63 4.26
C VAL A 70 -5.37 8.69 3.98
N ARG A 71 -4.12 8.39 4.33
CA ARG A 71 -2.97 9.23 3.97
C ARG A 71 -1.97 8.41 3.18
N VAL A 72 -1.43 9.00 2.12
CA VAL A 72 -0.39 8.35 1.30
C VAL A 72 0.84 9.24 1.28
N LEU A 73 1.89 8.77 1.92
CA LEU A 73 3.24 9.34 1.85
C LEU A 73 4.02 8.56 0.80
N TYR A 74 4.62 9.26 -0.15
CA TYR A 74 5.35 8.57 -1.21
C TYR A 74 6.57 9.34 -1.69
N THR A 75 7.52 8.66 -2.34
CA THR A 75 8.63 9.33 -3.05
C THR A 75 8.29 9.51 -4.52
N ASP A 76 7.95 8.42 -5.19
CA ASP A 76 7.62 8.41 -6.61
C ASP A 76 6.28 7.70 -6.87
N MET A 77 5.45 8.30 -7.71
CA MET A 77 4.11 7.81 -8.03
C MET A 77 3.77 8.12 -9.49
N ASP A 78 3.35 7.09 -10.22
CA ASP A 78 2.93 7.26 -11.62
C ASP A 78 1.69 8.14 -11.73
N ALA A 79 1.56 8.84 -12.86
CA ALA A 79 0.48 9.78 -13.12
C ALA A 79 -0.93 9.14 -13.06
N GLY A 80 -1.08 7.87 -13.46
CA GLY A 80 -2.36 7.17 -13.39
C GLY A 80 -2.82 6.93 -11.96
N ILE A 81 -1.92 6.47 -11.09
CA ILE A 81 -2.17 6.35 -9.65
C ILE A 81 -2.49 7.71 -9.03
N LYS A 82 -1.67 8.73 -9.32
CA LYS A 82 -1.87 10.08 -8.77
C LYS A 82 -3.24 10.65 -9.13
N THR A 83 -3.59 10.63 -10.42
CA THR A 83 -4.91 11.06 -10.93
C THR A 83 -6.06 10.37 -10.20
N LYS A 84 -5.89 9.10 -9.87
CA LYS A 84 -6.93 8.29 -9.23
C LYS A 84 -7.14 8.62 -7.75
N LEU A 85 -6.09 9.05 -7.06
CA LEU A 85 -6.10 9.31 -5.62
C LEU A 85 -6.35 10.79 -5.29
N THR A 86 -5.85 11.72 -6.11
CA THR A 86 -6.05 13.16 -5.91
C THR A 86 -7.53 13.52 -5.90
N GLY A 87 -7.97 14.27 -4.87
CA GLY A 87 -9.37 14.68 -4.70
C GLY A 87 -10.33 13.55 -4.29
N ALA A 88 -9.85 12.32 -4.12
CA ALA A 88 -10.68 11.24 -3.62
C ALA A 88 -11.10 11.48 -2.15
N LYS A 89 -12.34 11.11 -1.82
CA LYS A 89 -12.92 11.35 -0.49
C LYS A 89 -12.05 10.74 0.61
N ASN A 90 -11.73 11.56 1.63
CA ASN A 90 -10.93 11.20 2.80
C ASN A 90 -9.50 10.74 2.48
N ILE A 91 -8.96 11.05 1.30
CA ILE A 91 -7.58 10.76 0.93
C ILE A 91 -6.77 12.05 0.90
N THR A 92 -5.54 12.01 1.42
CA THR A 92 -4.56 13.09 1.27
C THR A 92 -3.23 12.51 0.81
N LEU A 93 -2.60 13.17 -0.15
CA LEU A 93 -1.31 12.76 -0.69
C LEU A 93 -0.21 13.73 -0.24
N ARG A 94 0.94 13.17 0.11
CA ARG A 94 2.17 13.96 0.27
C ARG A 94 3.36 13.27 -0.35
N GLN A 95 4.15 14.07 -1.07
CA GLN A 95 5.38 13.61 -1.68
C GLN A 95 6.57 13.99 -0.80
N LEU A 96 7.39 12.99 -0.47
CA LEU A 96 8.71 13.14 0.13
C LEU A 96 9.77 12.90 -0.96
N TYR A 97 10.07 13.95 -1.71
CA TYR A 97 11.14 14.00 -2.69
C TYR A 97 11.68 15.42 -2.76
N ASP A 98 12.93 15.62 -2.31
CA ASP A 98 13.44 16.94 -1.93
C ASP A 98 14.60 17.47 -2.79
N VAL A 99 14.74 17.01 -4.02
CA VAL A 99 15.62 17.73 -4.97
C VAL A 99 14.96 18.99 -5.53
N SER A 100 13.63 19.05 -5.59
CA SER A 100 12.91 20.21 -6.17
C SER A 100 12.47 21.27 -5.15
N ALA A 101 12.55 20.99 -3.86
CA ALA A 101 11.87 21.81 -2.84
C ALA A 101 12.81 22.49 -1.82
N ASN A 102 14.04 22.00 -1.64
CA ASN A 102 15.03 22.59 -0.71
C ASN A 102 14.53 22.66 0.74
N ASN A 103 13.67 21.71 1.14
CA ASN A 103 12.99 21.70 2.43
C ASN A 103 13.86 21.11 3.54
N VAL A 104 14.79 20.23 3.17
CA VAL A 104 15.78 19.58 4.02
C VAL A 104 17.14 19.98 3.49
N LYS A 105 17.92 20.59 4.36
CA LYS A 105 19.28 21.02 4.06
C LYS A 105 20.28 20.14 4.80
N THR A 106 21.44 19.94 4.21
CA THR A 106 22.60 19.44 4.95
C THR A 106 23.04 20.48 5.99
N SER A 107 24.02 20.14 6.83
CA SER A 107 24.58 21.08 7.82
C SER A 107 25.22 22.32 7.21
N ASP A 108 25.61 22.28 5.92
CA ASP A 108 26.20 23.42 5.21
C ASP A 108 25.16 24.28 4.46
N GLY A 109 23.86 23.94 4.56
CA GLY A 109 22.77 24.69 3.95
C GLY A 109 22.44 24.30 2.51
N THR A 110 23.13 23.32 1.93
CA THR A 110 22.80 22.77 0.61
C THR A 110 21.55 21.89 0.65
N PRO A 111 20.69 21.91 -0.39
CA PRO A 111 19.55 21.01 -0.48
C PRO A 111 20.00 19.55 -0.38
N ARG A 112 19.31 18.77 0.44
CA ARG A 112 19.54 17.33 0.57
C ARG A 112 18.38 16.59 -0.11
N GLU A 113 18.70 15.65 -0.98
CA GLU A 113 17.71 14.70 -1.45
C GLU A 113 17.25 13.81 -0.29
N VAL A 114 15.97 13.94 0.06
CA VAL A 114 15.30 13.09 1.04
C VAL A 114 14.17 12.36 0.34
N LEU A 115 14.16 11.04 0.54
CA LEU A 115 13.14 10.12 0.05
C LEU A 115 12.67 9.21 1.19
N THR A 116 11.46 8.67 1.06
CA THR A 116 11.00 7.59 1.92
C THR A 116 11.38 6.25 1.31
N HIS A 117 12.19 5.46 2.03
CA HIS A 117 12.44 4.07 1.67
C HIS A 117 11.66 3.06 2.53
N SER A 118 10.73 3.54 3.36
CA SER A 118 9.81 2.68 4.09
C SER A 118 8.70 2.16 3.18
N LYS A 119 8.24 0.92 3.41
CA LYS A 119 7.03 0.38 2.78
C LYS A 119 6.16 -0.21 3.86
N HIS A 120 5.08 0.49 4.20
CA HIS A 120 4.14 0.01 5.20
C HIS A 120 2.73 0.57 5.04
N PHE A 121 1.78 -0.20 5.57
CA PHE A 121 0.40 0.19 5.80
C PHE A 121 0.17 0.13 7.30
N VAL A 122 -0.26 1.23 7.90
CA VAL A 122 -0.55 1.35 9.33
C VAL A 122 -2.04 1.61 9.48
N TYR A 123 -2.76 0.62 9.99
CA TYR A 123 -4.21 0.62 10.00
C TYR A 123 -4.77 0.51 11.41
N SER A 124 -5.77 1.31 11.72
CA SER A 124 -6.61 1.19 12.91
C SER A 124 -8.07 1.20 12.49
N GLY A 125 -8.83 0.18 12.85
CA GLY A 125 -10.26 0.10 12.52
C GLY A 125 -10.77 -1.34 12.52
N ASN A 126 -11.93 -1.58 11.90
CA ASN A 126 -12.50 -2.92 11.76
C ASN A 126 -11.78 -3.70 10.65
N PHE A 127 -11.08 -4.75 11.05
CA PHE A 127 -10.46 -5.72 10.16
C PHE A 127 -11.08 -7.08 10.35
N ASN A 128 -11.75 -7.58 9.32
CA ASN A 128 -12.42 -8.88 9.32
C ASN A 128 -13.34 -9.08 10.55
N GLY A 129 -14.16 -8.08 10.88
CA GLY A 129 -15.12 -8.13 11.98
C GLY A 129 -14.57 -7.76 13.35
N THR A 130 -13.27 -7.51 13.49
CA THR A 130 -12.67 -7.08 14.78
C THR A 130 -12.04 -5.70 14.67
N VAL A 131 -12.33 -4.82 15.62
CA VAL A 131 -11.61 -3.54 15.74
C VAL A 131 -10.21 -3.79 16.31
N ARG A 132 -9.18 -3.45 15.54
CA ARG A 132 -7.78 -3.68 15.92
C ARG A 132 -6.81 -2.75 15.21
N LYS A 133 -5.60 -2.65 15.74
CA LYS A 133 -4.44 -1.99 15.13
C LYS A 133 -3.56 -3.02 14.42
N MET A 134 -3.05 -2.65 13.25
CA MET A 134 -2.23 -3.54 12.44
C MET A 134 -1.18 -2.79 11.62
N VAL A 135 -0.12 -3.53 11.29
CA VAL A 135 0.91 -3.09 10.34
C VAL A 135 1.07 -4.16 9.27
N LEU A 136 1.10 -3.76 8.01
CA LEU A 136 1.65 -4.55 6.92
C LEU A 136 2.93 -3.88 6.43
N THR A 137 4.06 -4.57 6.39
CA THR A 137 5.34 -3.97 6.01
C THR A 137 6.31 -4.99 5.43
N GLY A 138 7.31 -4.53 4.69
CA GLY A 138 8.39 -5.35 4.17
C GLY A 138 9.21 -4.59 3.13
N SER A 139 9.90 -5.32 2.26
CA SER A 139 10.72 -4.73 1.19
C SER A 139 9.89 -4.28 -0.03
N HIS A 140 8.66 -4.78 -0.14
CA HIS A 140 7.82 -4.69 -1.34
C HIS A 140 7.27 -3.27 -1.63
N ASN A 141 7.75 -2.66 -2.72
CA ASN A 141 7.11 -1.47 -3.29
C ASN A 141 5.79 -1.83 -3.99
N LEU A 142 4.92 -0.85 -4.20
CA LEU A 142 3.73 -1.04 -5.04
C LEU A 142 4.11 -0.92 -6.52
N SER A 143 4.82 -1.94 -7.03
CA SER A 143 5.28 -2.01 -8.42
C SER A 143 5.19 -3.42 -9.01
N LYS A 144 5.28 -3.52 -10.34
CA LYS A 144 5.35 -4.82 -11.06
C LYS A 144 6.62 -5.59 -10.72
N ASN A 145 7.74 -4.90 -10.52
CA ASN A 145 9.03 -5.55 -10.24
C ASN A 145 9.02 -6.20 -8.86
N SER A 146 8.61 -5.47 -7.83
CA SER A 146 8.38 -6.04 -6.50
C SER A 146 7.36 -7.19 -6.55
N LEU A 147 6.37 -7.10 -7.44
CA LEU A 147 5.34 -8.13 -7.58
C LEU A 147 5.81 -9.45 -8.21
N ARG A 148 6.64 -9.38 -9.25
CA ARG A 148 6.86 -10.50 -10.19
C ARG A 148 8.31 -10.91 -10.36
N TYR A 149 9.25 -10.03 -10.05
CA TYR A 149 10.65 -10.21 -10.44
C TYR A 149 11.63 -10.13 -9.28
N ASN A 150 11.24 -9.49 -8.16
CA ASN A 150 12.08 -9.38 -6.98
C ASN A 150 11.67 -10.41 -5.92
N ASP A 151 12.64 -10.84 -5.12
CA ASP A 151 12.39 -11.56 -3.87
C ASP A 151 12.00 -10.57 -2.78
N GLU A 152 10.69 -10.44 -2.56
CA GLU A 152 10.13 -9.48 -1.62
C GLU A 152 9.42 -10.19 -0.47
N ASN A 153 9.45 -9.59 0.71
CA ASN A 153 8.62 -10.00 1.83
C ASN A 153 7.54 -8.97 2.17
N LEU A 154 6.43 -9.46 2.71
CA LEU A 154 5.42 -8.66 3.37
C LEU A 154 4.96 -9.42 4.61
N VAL A 155 5.06 -8.76 5.77
CA VAL A 155 4.70 -9.30 7.07
C VAL A 155 3.57 -8.48 7.65
N LYS A 156 2.57 -9.17 8.19
CA LYS A 156 1.41 -8.59 8.84
C LYS A 156 1.50 -8.79 10.35
N PHE A 157 1.40 -7.71 11.11
CA PHE A 157 1.43 -7.72 12.57
C PHE A 157 0.11 -7.21 13.15
N TYR A 158 -0.31 -7.83 14.25
CA TYR A 158 -1.38 -7.35 15.13
C TYR A 158 -0.76 -6.99 16.47
N SER A 159 -0.28 -5.74 16.61
CA SER A 159 0.41 -5.28 17.81
C SER A 159 0.28 -3.77 17.93
N ASP A 160 -0.22 -3.30 19.08
CA ASP A 160 -0.37 -1.88 19.36
C ASP A 160 0.97 -1.14 19.43
N ALA A 161 1.99 -1.78 20.00
CA ALA A 161 3.33 -1.20 20.11
C ALA A 161 3.98 -1.04 18.73
N LEU A 162 3.87 -2.05 17.85
CA LEU A 162 4.38 -1.94 16.49
C LEU A 162 3.56 -0.94 15.67
N TRP A 163 2.23 -0.93 15.82
CA TRP A 163 1.39 0.07 15.19
C TRP A 163 1.85 1.49 15.54
N GLN A 164 2.09 1.77 16.82
CA GLN A 164 2.55 3.08 17.27
C GLN A 164 3.91 3.44 16.68
N ALA A 165 4.88 2.52 16.75
CA ALA A 165 6.23 2.77 16.21
C ALA A 165 6.22 3.08 14.70
N TYR A 166 5.41 2.36 13.92
CA TYR A 166 5.28 2.61 12.48
C TYR A 166 4.48 3.88 12.18
N HIS A 167 3.46 4.20 12.98
CA HIS A 167 2.74 5.46 12.88
C HIS A 167 3.66 6.66 13.17
N ASP A 168 4.49 6.60 14.23
CA ASP A 168 5.44 7.66 14.55
C ASP A 168 6.47 7.87 13.42
N ASN A 169 6.94 6.78 12.81
CA ASN A 169 7.79 6.84 11.62
C ASN A 169 7.06 7.47 10.41
N PHE A 170 5.78 7.15 10.20
CA PHE A 170 4.96 7.80 9.19
C PHE A 170 4.87 9.31 9.42
N GLU A 171 4.56 9.74 10.65
CA GLU A 171 4.39 11.16 10.99
C GLU A 171 5.67 11.97 10.74
N LYS A 172 6.85 11.41 11.03
CA LYS A 172 8.13 12.08 10.75
C LYS A 172 8.29 12.42 9.28
N GLY A 173 8.04 11.46 8.39
CA GLY A 173 8.09 11.69 6.94
C GLY A 173 6.97 12.62 6.47
N TRP A 174 5.76 12.44 7.02
CA TRP A 174 4.59 13.26 6.69
C TRP A 174 4.81 14.75 7.00
N ALA A 175 5.42 15.06 8.14
CA ALA A 175 5.73 16.43 8.55
C ALA A 175 6.76 17.12 7.66
N GLN A 176 7.64 16.37 7.01
CA GLN A 176 8.69 16.88 6.11
C GLN A 176 8.26 16.92 4.64
N SER A 177 7.21 16.19 4.30
CA SER A 177 6.69 16.07 2.93
C SER A 177 5.82 17.25 2.52
N LEU A 178 5.77 17.52 1.21
CA LEU A 178 4.91 18.54 0.62
C LEU A 178 3.51 18.01 0.38
N ASN A 179 2.50 18.86 0.58
CA ASN A 179 1.13 18.57 0.14
C ASN A 179 1.10 18.39 -1.38
N ASP A 180 0.47 17.32 -1.85
CA ASP A 180 0.44 16.98 -3.27
C ASP A 180 -0.96 16.58 -3.76
N GLY A 181 -1.94 17.40 -3.37
CA GLY A 181 -3.36 17.21 -3.70
C GLY A 181 -4.20 16.73 -2.53
#